data_AF-A0A5C4TKZ6-F1
#
_entry.id   AF-A0A5C4TKZ6-F1
#
_cell.length_a   1.000
_cell.length_b   1.000
_cell.length_c   1.000
_cell.angle_alpha   90.00
_cell.angle_beta   90.00
_cell.angle_gamma   90.00
#
_symmetry.space_group_name_H-M   'P 1'
#
loop_
_entity.id
_entity.type
_entity.pdbx_description
1 polymer ?
#
loop_
_entity_poly.entity_id
_entity_poly.type
_entity_poly.pdbx_seq_one_letter_code
_entity_poly.pdbx_strand_id
1 'polypeptide(L)'
;MKIKKRIITSVLVTTIALVILTPTINASLEPNQTGTYTELANENYQPGSQAYDILNSDDPETISASDYHDNKIDYSNLDNLNRAGTATAYLTKNNLGKSSGRASQIFKPTGWNNQAKKINGERVFPVNRGHLIAYTCTFNLNSDGNYKKGAKGSIDNPKNLITQSAFSNQKIMQITEEKVRDALEENKKVVYQVTPVYQGLDLMAKGVWVEATSTDGTMHFNRYLYNVQPGVVFDYETGRSTVDTSMTVPSPANYSKYHAKKYKKWHTTYSHKRYHVKKHFKFN
;
A
#
# COMPACT_ATOMS: atom_id res chain seq x y z
N MET A 1 42.03 -33.49 -73.67
CA MET A 1 41.48 -32.33 -72.93
C MET A 1 40.12 -32.74 -72.36
N LYS A 2 40.06 -33.20 -71.10
CA LYS A 2 38.84 -33.74 -70.46
C LYS A 2 38.25 -32.68 -69.52
N ILE A 3 37.07 -32.17 -69.85
CA ILE A 3 36.32 -31.22 -69.02
C ILE A 3 35.61 -31.99 -67.90
N LYS A 4 36.03 -31.78 -66.65
CA LYS A 4 35.37 -32.33 -65.44
C LYS A 4 34.07 -31.55 -65.20
N LYS A 5 32.91 -32.22 -65.29
CA LYS A 5 31.62 -31.70 -64.80
C LYS A 5 31.64 -31.75 -63.27
N ARG A 6 31.55 -30.58 -62.62
CA ARG A 6 31.31 -30.46 -61.17
C ARG A 6 29.84 -30.75 -60.88
N ILE A 7 29.57 -31.77 -60.07
CA ILE A 7 28.26 -32.02 -59.46
C ILE A 7 28.23 -31.20 -58.16
N ILE A 8 27.32 -30.23 -58.08
CA ILE A 8 27.04 -29.49 -56.84
C ILE A 8 25.91 -30.25 -56.15
N THR A 9 26.24 -30.99 -55.10
CA THR A 9 25.25 -31.64 -54.23
C THR A 9 24.76 -30.59 -53.23
N SER A 10 23.55 -30.09 -53.43
CA SER A 10 22.88 -29.18 -52.50
C SER A 10 22.48 -29.95 -51.24
N VAL A 11 23.20 -29.76 -50.14
CA VAL A 11 22.79 -30.26 -48.82
C VAL A 11 21.74 -29.29 -48.26
N LEU A 12 20.49 -29.73 -48.23
CA LEU A 12 19.40 -28.99 -47.58
C LEU A 12 19.54 -29.19 -46.06
N VAL A 13 20.18 -28.24 -45.37
CA VAL A 13 20.19 -28.21 -43.90
C VAL A 13 18.83 -27.72 -43.44
N THR A 14 17.97 -28.63 -43.02
CA THR A 14 16.69 -28.30 -42.37
C THR A 14 17.00 -27.94 -40.92
N THR A 15 17.02 -26.64 -40.62
CA THR A 15 17.01 -26.14 -39.25
C THR A 15 15.63 -26.41 -38.64
N ILE A 16 15.55 -27.40 -37.74
CA ILE A 16 14.40 -27.56 -36.86
C ILE A 16 14.47 -26.41 -35.86
N ALA A 17 13.68 -25.36 -36.08
CA ALA A 17 13.43 -24.35 -35.07
C ALA A 17 12.63 -25.02 -33.95
N LEU A 18 13.27 -25.27 -32.81
CA LEU A 18 12.60 -25.68 -31.60
C LEU A 18 11.79 -24.47 -31.11
N VAL A 19 10.50 -24.44 -31.44
CA VAL A 19 9.56 -23.46 -30.88
C VAL A 19 9.38 -23.81 -29.42
N ILE A 20 10.15 -23.16 -28.55
CA ILE A 20 9.85 -23.15 -27.12
C ILE A 20 8.57 -22.33 -26.97
N LEU A 21 7.43 -23.03 -26.91
CA LEU A 21 6.18 -22.48 -26.42
C LEU A 21 6.42 -22.11 -24.96
N THR A 22 6.87 -20.88 -24.71
CA THR A 22 6.70 -20.30 -23.39
C THR A 22 5.19 -20.26 -23.16
N PRO A 23 4.67 -20.81 -22.05
CA PRO A 23 3.30 -20.53 -21.69
C PRO A 23 3.26 -19.03 -21.45
N THR A 24 2.67 -18.29 -22.39
CA THR A 24 2.18 -16.94 -22.12
C THR A 24 1.10 -17.13 -21.08
N ILE A 25 1.49 -17.03 -19.82
CA ILE A 25 0.53 -16.87 -18.73
C ILE A 25 -0.10 -15.51 -19.02
N ASN A 26 -1.23 -15.52 -19.71
CA ASN A 26 -2.15 -14.39 -19.73
C ASN A 26 -2.65 -14.23 -18.30
N ALA A 27 -1.86 -13.57 -17.46
CA ALA A 27 -2.37 -12.93 -16.27
C ALA A 27 -3.42 -11.95 -16.79
N SER A 28 -4.70 -12.27 -16.58
CA SER A 28 -5.79 -11.36 -16.86
C SER A 28 -5.53 -10.10 -16.03
N LEU A 29 -5.01 -9.07 -16.67
CA LEU A 29 -4.83 -7.75 -16.08
C LEU A 29 -6.24 -7.25 -15.74
N GLU A 30 -6.46 -6.91 -14.47
CA GLU A 30 -7.69 -6.25 -14.04
C GLU A 30 -7.94 -5.02 -14.92
N PRO A 31 -9.20 -4.75 -15.29
CA PRO A 31 -9.56 -3.77 -16.30
C PRO A 31 -9.50 -2.35 -15.73
N ASN A 32 -8.30 -1.83 -15.46
CA ASN A 32 -8.09 -0.39 -15.24
C ASN A 32 -6.61 0.03 -15.19
N GLN A 33 -5.75 -0.49 -16.07
CA GLN A 33 -4.42 0.10 -16.20
C GLN A 33 -4.50 1.35 -17.07
N THR A 34 -4.76 2.48 -16.43
CA THR A 34 -4.60 3.81 -17.02
C THR A 34 -3.14 4.00 -17.48
N GLY A 35 -2.88 5.01 -18.32
CA GLY A 35 -1.51 5.40 -18.67
C GLY A 35 -0.65 5.60 -17.42
N THR A 36 -1.21 6.27 -16.41
CA THR A 36 -0.59 6.50 -15.10
C THR A 36 -0.15 5.22 -14.40
N TYR A 37 -1.01 4.19 -14.30
CA TYR A 37 -0.59 2.92 -13.67
C TYR A 37 0.64 2.34 -14.38
N THR A 38 0.63 2.34 -15.71
CA THR A 38 1.73 1.78 -16.51
C THR A 38 3.03 2.55 -16.28
N GLU A 39 2.95 3.88 -16.18
CA GLU A 39 4.09 4.74 -15.86
C GLU A 39 4.65 4.42 -14.46
N LEU A 40 3.79 4.40 -13.44
CA LEU A 40 4.17 4.12 -12.04
C LEU A 40 4.77 2.71 -11.87
N ALA A 41 4.26 1.71 -12.60
CA ALA A 41 4.79 0.34 -12.55
C ALA A 41 6.22 0.25 -13.10
N ASN A 42 6.54 1.06 -14.11
CA ASN A 42 7.86 1.09 -14.72
C ASN A 42 8.85 2.05 -14.02
N GLU A 43 8.35 2.90 -13.12
CA GLU A 43 9.17 3.81 -12.34
C GLU A 43 10.00 3.09 -11.27
N ASN A 44 11.24 3.52 -11.10
CA ASN A 44 12.13 3.04 -10.05
C ASN A 44 12.48 4.19 -9.11
N TYR A 45 12.28 3.96 -7.81
CA TYR A 45 12.65 4.91 -6.79
C TYR A 45 14.14 5.28 -6.86
N GLN A 46 14.44 6.57 -6.77
CA GLN A 46 15.81 7.08 -6.76
C GLN A 46 16.26 7.35 -5.30
N PRO A 47 17.29 6.66 -4.78
CA PRO A 47 17.79 6.91 -3.44
C PRO A 47 18.05 8.40 -3.17
N GLY A 48 17.50 8.90 -2.07
CA GLY A 48 17.59 10.29 -1.66
C GLY A 48 16.43 11.18 -2.12
N SER A 49 15.56 10.72 -3.03
CA SER A 49 14.36 11.47 -3.44
C SER A 49 13.22 11.35 -2.42
N GLN A 50 12.17 12.16 -2.56
CA GLN A 50 10.98 12.02 -1.71
C GLN A 50 10.32 10.65 -1.90
N ALA A 51 9.84 10.05 -0.81
CA ALA A 51 9.22 8.71 -0.85
C ALA A 51 7.74 8.72 -1.26
N TYR A 52 7.29 9.79 -1.90
CA TYR A 52 6.00 9.86 -2.57
C TYR A 52 6.02 10.93 -3.67
N ASP A 53 5.16 10.76 -4.66
CA ASP A 53 4.92 11.73 -5.72
C ASP A 53 3.50 12.32 -5.60
N ILE A 54 3.35 13.57 -6.04
CA ILE A 54 2.06 14.21 -6.24
C ILE A 54 1.74 14.09 -7.72
N LEU A 55 0.64 13.43 -8.03
CA LEU A 55 0.20 13.15 -9.39
C LEU A 55 -0.95 14.08 -9.77
N ASN A 56 -1.07 14.39 -11.06
CA ASN A 56 -2.21 15.14 -11.59
C ASN A 56 -2.58 16.40 -10.76
N SER A 57 -1.58 17.19 -10.34
CA SER A 57 -1.79 18.37 -9.48
C SER A 57 -2.48 18.09 -8.12
N ASP A 58 -2.34 16.87 -7.58
CA ASP A 58 -3.04 16.34 -6.40
C ASP A 58 -4.55 16.12 -6.65
N ASP A 59 -5.03 16.15 -7.90
CA ASP A 59 -6.43 15.87 -8.24
C ASP A 59 -6.64 14.39 -8.60
N PRO A 60 -7.68 13.72 -8.04
CA PRO A 60 -8.04 12.37 -8.43
C PRO A 60 -8.39 12.26 -9.92
N GLU A 61 -7.99 11.16 -10.54
CA GLU A 61 -8.22 10.87 -11.96
C GLU A 61 -9.05 9.61 -12.20
N THR A 62 -9.11 8.67 -11.25
CA THR A 62 -9.88 7.41 -11.42
C THR A 62 -11.19 7.38 -10.62
N ILE A 63 -11.37 8.33 -9.69
CA ILE A 63 -12.55 8.40 -8.84
C ILE A 63 -13.21 9.77 -8.95
N SER A 64 -14.55 9.77 -8.99
CA SER A 64 -15.36 10.94 -8.74
C SER A 64 -16.21 10.73 -7.49
N ALA A 65 -16.36 11.78 -6.67
CA ALA A 65 -17.20 11.73 -5.48
C ALA A 65 -18.68 11.42 -5.80
N SER A 66 -19.13 11.78 -7.02
CA SER A 66 -20.50 11.54 -7.48
C SER A 66 -20.84 10.07 -7.69
N ASP A 67 -19.84 9.21 -7.87
CA ASP A 67 -20.07 7.83 -8.31
C ASP A 67 -20.31 6.88 -7.13
N TYR A 68 -20.12 7.37 -5.90
CA TYR A 68 -20.16 6.58 -4.68
C TYR A 68 -21.11 7.23 -3.67
N HIS A 69 -22.02 6.41 -3.13
CA HIS A 69 -23.06 6.88 -2.20
C HIS A 69 -23.22 6.00 -0.95
N ASP A 70 -22.85 4.73 -1.05
CA ASP A 70 -23.06 3.74 0.01
C ASP A 70 -21.85 3.63 0.92
N ASN A 71 -22.04 3.58 2.24
CA ASN A 71 -20.95 3.36 3.16
C ASN A 71 -20.42 1.92 3.08
N LYS A 72 -19.46 1.69 2.17
CA LYS A 72 -18.85 0.39 1.94
C LYS A 72 -17.40 0.50 1.46
N ILE A 73 -16.73 -0.64 1.37
CA ILE A 73 -15.48 -0.82 0.62
C ILE A 73 -15.73 -1.82 -0.49
N ASP A 74 -15.45 -1.41 -1.71
CA ASP A 74 -15.39 -2.28 -2.88
C ASP A 74 -13.95 -2.80 -3.01
N TYR A 75 -13.75 -4.05 -2.60
CA TYR A 75 -12.49 -4.75 -2.78
C TYR A 75 -12.46 -5.45 -4.15
N SER A 76 -11.40 -5.24 -4.92
CA SER A 76 -11.10 -6.10 -6.06
C SER A 76 -10.93 -7.56 -5.62
N ASN A 77 -11.13 -8.48 -6.55
CA ASN A 77 -10.70 -9.84 -6.31
C ASN A 77 -9.17 -9.90 -6.21
N LEU A 78 -8.67 -10.96 -5.61
CA LEU A 78 -7.25 -11.26 -5.75
C LEU A 78 -7.01 -11.64 -7.21
N ASP A 79 -5.89 -11.20 -7.77
CA ASP A 79 -5.53 -11.57 -9.13
C ASP A 79 -5.03 -13.02 -9.22
N ASN A 80 -4.62 -13.46 -10.42
CA ASN A 80 -4.15 -14.83 -10.66
C ASN A 80 -2.86 -15.20 -9.92
N LEU A 81 -2.15 -14.22 -9.33
CA LEU A 81 -0.99 -14.43 -8.46
C LEU A 81 -1.37 -14.34 -6.97
N ASN A 82 -2.66 -14.26 -6.64
CA ASN A 82 -3.23 -14.02 -5.32
C ASN A 82 -2.85 -12.66 -4.70
N ARG A 83 -2.54 -11.66 -5.52
CA ARG A 83 -2.20 -10.31 -5.08
C ARG A 83 -3.46 -9.50 -4.83
N ALA A 84 -3.44 -8.62 -3.85
CA ALA A 84 -4.54 -7.70 -3.61
C ALA A 84 -4.61 -6.64 -4.73
N GLY A 85 -5.79 -6.44 -5.30
CA GLY A 85 -6.05 -5.37 -6.27
C GLY A 85 -6.52 -4.07 -5.62
N THR A 86 -7.12 -3.19 -6.41
CA THR A 86 -7.68 -1.91 -5.96
C THR A 86 -8.75 -2.09 -4.88
N ALA A 87 -8.72 -1.23 -3.87
CA ALA A 87 -9.81 -1.08 -2.91
C ALA A 87 -10.34 0.36 -2.97
N THR A 88 -11.63 0.53 -3.20
CA THR A 88 -12.30 1.85 -3.17
C THR A 88 -13.31 1.89 -2.03
N ALA A 89 -13.24 2.92 -1.19
CA ALA A 89 -14.07 3.06 -0.01
C ALA A 89 -14.85 4.36 -0.05
N TYR A 90 -16.14 4.31 0.27
CA TYR A 90 -16.90 5.49 0.65
C TYR A 90 -17.03 5.52 2.17
N LEU A 91 -16.29 6.42 2.79
CA LEU A 91 -16.10 6.50 4.22
C LEU A 91 -16.87 7.65 4.82
N THR A 92 -17.35 7.44 6.04
CA THR A 92 -18.02 8.44 6.87
C THR A 92 -17.41 8.42 8.26
N LYS A 93 -17.75 9.41 9.09
CA LYS A 93 -17.32 9.46 10.49
C LYS A 93 -17.66 8.19 11.28
N ASN A 94 -18.71 7.47 10.90
CA ASN A 94 -19.10 6.22 11.56
C ASN A 94 -18.07 5.10 11.38
N ASN A 95 -17.12 5.22 10.45
CA ASN A 95 -16.09 4.21 10.24
C ASN A 95 -14.81 4.46 11.05
N LEU A 96 -14.73 5.60 11.74
CA LEU A 96 -13.60 5.90 12.61
C LEU A 96 -13.61 5.01 13.86
N GLY A 97 -12.48 4.36 14.12
CA GLY A 97 -12.26 3.55 15.31
C GLY A 97 -10.85 3.68 15.86
N LYS A 98 -10.49 2.79 16.79
CA LYS A 98 -9.21 2.81 17.52
C LYS A 98 -8.42 1.54 17.28
N SER A 99 -7.09 1.67 17.19
CA SER A 99 -6.18 0.52 17.07
C SER A 99 -6.08 -0.32 18.34
N SER A 100 -6.40 0.24 19.52
CA SER A 100 -6.36 -0.47 20.79
C SER A 100 -7.33 -1.65 20.81
N GLY A 101 -6.87 -2.82 21.24
CA GLY A 101 -7.69 -4.04 21.31
C GLY A 101 -7.89 -4.75 19.96
N ARG A 102 -7.14 -4.34 18.92
CA ARG A 102 -7.08 -5.03 17.63
C ARG A 102 -6.55 -6.45 17.81
N ALA A 103 -7.22 -7.43 17.22
CA ALA A 103 -6.76 -8.82 17.18
C ALA A 103 -5.50 -8.97 16.31
N SER A 104 -4.69 -9.98 16.61
CA SER A 104 -3.49 -10.29 15.81
C SER A 104 -3.85 -10.69 14.39
N GLN A 105 -2.98 -10.30 13.46
CA GLN A 105 -3.05 -10.65 12.04
C GLN A 105 -2.22 -11.90 11.75
N ILE A 106 -2.77 -12.84 10.99
CA ILE A 106 -2.11 -14.10 10.62
C ILE A 106 -1.80 -14.14 9.13
N PHE A 107 -2.65 -13.59 8.27
CA PHE A 107 -2.51 -13.65 6.82
C PHE A 107 -1.16 -13.09 6.36
N LYS A 108 -0.49 -13.76 5.43
CA LYS A 108 0.77 -13.28 4.85
C LYS A 108 0.49 -12.95 3.38
N PRO A 109 0.52 -11.68 2.98
CA PRO A 109 0.34 -11.30 1.58
C PRO A 109 1.43 -11.90 0.69
N THR A 110 1.23 -11.81 -0.62
CA THR A 110 2.25 -12.15 -1.61
C THR A 110 3.57 -11.40 -1.34
N GLY A 111 4.69 -12.04 -1.66
CA GLY A 111 6.04 -11.48 -1.40
C GLY A 111 6.44 -11.40 0.07
N TRP A 112 5.68 -11.98 1.02
CA TRP A 112 5.97 -11.85 2.44
C TRP A 112 7.31 -12.51 2.87
N ASN A 113 8.35 -11.70 3.05
CA ASN A 113 9.66 -12.12 3.58
C ASN A 113 10.14 -11.18 4.69
N ASN A 114 9.62 -11.34 5.90
CA ASN A 114 9.91 -10.44 7.02
C ASN A 114 11.05 -10.92 7.94
N GLN A 115 12.23 -11.17 7.36
CA GLN A 115 13.42 -11.51 8.15
C GLN A 115 14.07 -10.23 8.70
N ALA A 116 14.43 -10.25 9.99
CA ALA A 116 15.11 -9.13 10.62
C ALA A 116 16.47 -8.86 9.95
N LYS A 117 16.79 -7.59 9.72
CA LYS A 117 18.05 -7.11 9.16
C LYS A 117 18.79 -6.27 10.20
N LYS A 118 20.12 -6.24 10.11
CA LYS A 118 20.95 -5.33 10.92
C LYS A 118 21.40 -4.17 10.03
N ILE A 119 20.90 -2.97 10.33
CA ILE A 119 21.15 -1.75 9.54
C ILE A 119 21.77 -0.75 10.51
N ASN A 120 23.01 -0.28 10.24
CA ASN A 120 23.73 0.67 11.10
C ASN A 120 23.77 0.25 12.58
N GLY A 121 23.86 -1.06 12.86
CA GLY A 121 23.87 -1.60 14.22
C GLY A 121 22.50 -1.92 14.80
N GLU A 122 21.42 -1.40 14.23
CA GLU A 122 20.04 -1.60 14.70
C GLU A 122 19.35 -2.78 14.03
N ARG A 123 18.54 -3.52 14.80
CA ARG A 123 17.72 -4.62 14.28
C ARG A 123 16.39 -4.07 13.75
N VAL A 124 16.15 -4.25 12.46
CA VAL A 124 14.97 -3.75 11.75
C VAL A 124 14.18 -4.92 11.14
N PHE A 125 12.86 -4.93 11.31
CA PHE A 125 11.97 -5.77 10.53
C PHE A 125 11.48 -4.96 9.32
N PRO A 126 11.86 -5.32 8.09
CA PRO A 126 11.76 -4.42 6.95
C PRO A 126 10.33 -4.25 6.42
N VAL A 127 9.40 -5.14 6.76
CA VAL A 127 8.03 -5.11 6.21
C VAL A 127 6.95 -5.28 7.29
N ASN A 128 5.77 -4.75 6.99
CA ASN A 128 4.51 -4.87 7.72
C ASN A 128 3.43 -5.40 6.79
N ARG A 129 2.30 -5.80 7.38
CA ARG A 129 1.05 -6.03 6.65
C ARG A 129 0.39 -4.67 6.41
N GLY A 130 0.60 -4.10 5.23
CA GLY A 130 0.07 -2.79 4.87
C GLY A 130 -1.40 -2.89 4.48
N HIS A 131 -2.25 -2.11 5.16
CA HIS A 131 -3.67 -2.01 4.78
C HIS A 131 -3.82 -1.08 3.58
N LEU A 132 -4.65 -1.46 2.60
CA LEU A 132 -5.05 -0.53 1.53
C LEU A 132 -5.98 0.53 2.09
N ILE A 133 -7.05 0.10 2.76
CA ILE A 133 -7.92 0.95 3.56
C ILE A 133 -7.62 0.73 5.04
N ALA A 134 -7.10 1.76 5.71
CA ALA A 134 -6.66 1.75 7.09
C ALA A 134 -7.69 1.10 8.03
N TYR A 135 -7.27 0.12 8.85
CA TYR A 135 -8.15 -0.53 9.84
C TYR A 135 -8.99 0.48 10.66
N THR A 136 -8.36 1.56 11.12
CA THR A 136 -9.01 2.63 11.92
C THR A 136 -10.08 3.43 11.18
N CYS A 137 -10.21 3.25 9.87
CA CYS A 137 -11.21 3.90 9.02
C CYS A 137 -12.23 2.89 8.48
N THR A 138 -12.25 1.64 8.95
CA THR A 138 -13.13 0.58 8.43
C THR A 138 -14.15 0.06 9.44
N PHE A 139 -14.31 0.70 10.60
CA PHE A 139 -15.27 0.25 11.61
C PHE A 139 -16.70 0.28 11.05
N ASN A 140 -17.56 -0.58 11.57
CA ASN A 140 -18.92 -0.80 11.06
C ASN A 140 -18.96 -1.31 9.61
N LEU A 141 -17.85 -1.79 9.04
CA LEU A 141 -17.82 -2.52 7.79
C LEU A 141 -17.41 -3.98 8.07
N ASN A 142 -18.13 -4.94 7.49
CA ASN A 142 -17.83 -6.36 7.63
C ASN A 142 -16.65 -6.79 6.72
N SER A 143 -16.33 -8.09 6.72
CA SER A 143 -15.23 -8.65 5.90
C SER A 143 -15.40 -8.42 4.41
N ASP A 144 -16.64 -8.31 3.95
CA ASP A 144 -16.99 -8.12 2.53
C ASP A 144 -17.04 -6.63 2.16
N GLY A 145 -16.73 -5.74 3.11
CA GLY A 145 -16.75 -4.30 2.92
C GLY A 145 -18.12 -3.66 3.11
N ASN A 146 -19.18 -4.42 3.40
CA ASN A 146 -20.54 -3.90 3.54
C ASN A 146 -20.78 -3.32 4.95
N TYR A 147 -21.63 -2.28 5.02
CA TYR A 147 -22.03 -1.71 6.31
C TYR A 147 -22.73 -2.75 7.18
N LYS A 148 -22.19 -2.93 8.38
CA LYS A 148 -22.76 -3.73 9.46
C LYS A 148 -22.37 -3.08 10.79
N LYS A 149 -23.34 -2.43 11.43
CA LYS A 149 -23.16 -1.81 12.74
C LYS A 149 -22.54 -2.81 13.74
N GLY A 150 -21.48 -2.39 14.43
CA GLY A 150 -20.73 -3.21 15.37
C GLY A 150 -19.66 -4.11 14.75
N ALA A 151 -19.53 -4.14 13.41
CA ALA A 151 -18.40 -4.81 12.78
C ALA A 151 -17.08 -4.14 13.17
N LYS A 152 -16.06 -4.95 13.44
CA LYS A 152 -14.76 -4.49 13.94
C LYS A 152 -13.88 -3.85 12.87
N GLY A 153 -14.30 -3.88 11.60
CA GLY A 153 -13.52 -3.44 10.45
C GLY A 153 -12.57 -4.50 9.91
N SER A 154 -11.87 -4.13 8.84
CA SER A 154 -10.99 -5.04 8.08
C SER A 154 -9.63 -5.20 8.77
N ILE A 155 -9.52 -6.22 9.63
CA ILE A 155 -8.28 -6.51 10.36
C ILE A 155 -7.28 -7.31 9.50
N ASP A 156 -7.70 -8.43 8.96
CA ASP A 156 -6.82 -9.44 8.34
C ASP A 156 -7.34 -9.95 6.99
N ASN A 157 -8.05 -9.07 6.25
CA ASN A 157 -8.64 -9.41 4.95
C ASN A 157 -7.55 -9.51 3.88
N PRO A 158 -7.42 -10.65 3.15
CA PRO A 158 -6.41 -10.80 2.10
C PRO A 158 -6.57 -9.79 0.95
N LYS A 159 -7.79 -9.31 0.68
CA LYS A 159 -8.06 -8.29 -0.36
C LYS A 159 -7.71 -6.86 0.08
N ASN A 160 -7.31 -6.68 1.33
CA ASN A 160 -6.98 -5.37 1.90
C ASN A 160 -5.56 -5.34 2.49
N LEU A 161 -4.72 -6.33 2.16
CA LEU A 161 -3.39 -6.47 2.75
C LEU A 161 -2.33 -6.73 1.69
N ILE A 162 -1.28 -5.93 1.72
CA ILE A 162 -0.06 -6.12 0.91
C ILE A 162 1.18 -6.23 1.80
N THR A 163 2.25 -6.79 1.25
CA THR A 163 3.58 -6.70 1.85
C THR A 163 4.09 -5.28 1.62
N GLN A 164 4.11 -4.46 2.67
CA GLN A 164 4.55 -3.07 2.60
C GLN A 164 5.74 -2.85 3.53
N SER A 165 6.72 -2.06 3.12
CA SER A 165 7.87 -1.74 3.93
C SER A 165 7.45 -1.06 5.24
N ALA A 166 8.22 -1.26 6.30
CA ALA A 166 7.92 -0.66 7.59
C ALA A 166 7.90 0.87 7.50
N PHE A 167 8.84 1.45 6.76
CA PHE A 167 8.90 2.89 6.50
C PHE A 167 7.68 3.40 5.71
N SER A 168 7.33 2.78 4.58
CA SER A 168 6.21 3.22 3.74
C SER A 168 4.89 3.12 4.52
N ASN A 169 4.65 2.00 5.20
CA ASN A 169 3.45 1.79 6.01
C ASN A 169 3.33 2.76 7.19
N GLN A 170 4.41 2.95 7.97
CA GLN A 170 4.34 3.71 9.23
C GLN A 170 4.55 5.21 9.07
N LYS A 171 5.21 5.66 7.99
CA LYS A 171 5.48 7.08 7.79
C LYS A 171 4.66 7.67 6.65
N ILE A 172 4.80 7.12 5.45
CA ILE A 172 4.24 7.72 4.23
C ILE A 172 2.73 7.49 4.18
N MET A 173 2.31 6.24 4.27
CA MET A 173 0.89 5.86 4.28
C MET A 173 0.16 6.54 5.45
N GLN A 174 0.76 6.54 6.65
CA GLN A 174 0.15 7.16 7.82
C GLN A 174 -0.16 8.66 7.63
N ILE A 175 0.73 9.44 7.02
CA ILE A 175 0.48 10.88 6.76
C ILE A 175 -0.70 11.03 5.80
N THR A 176 -0.78 10.20 4.77
CA THR A 176 -1.87 10.22 3.78
C THR A 176 -3.20 9.82 4.41
N GLU A 177 -3.24 8.75 5.18
CA GLU A 177 -4.43 8.30 5.93
C GLU A 177 -4.90 9.35 6.96
N GLU A 178 -3.99 10.16 7.51
CA GLU A 178 -4.36 11.19 8.48
C GLU A 178 -5.14 12.33 7.85
N LYS A 179 -4.92 12.65 6.56
CA LYS A 179 -5.78 13.60 5.82
C LYS A 179 -7.20 13.08 5.70
N VAL A 180 -7.36 11.79 5.37
CA VAL A 180 -8.68 11.14 5.32
C VAL A 180 -9.33 11.15 6.70
N ARG A 181 -8.59 10.79 7.75
CA ARG A 181 -9.09 10.75 9.12
C ARG A 181 -9.55 12.12 9.62
N ASP A 182 -8.75 13.17 9.41
CA ASP A 182 -9.11 14.53 9.81
C ASP A 182 -10.41 14.97 9.08
N ALA A 183 -10.55 14.68 7.79
CA ALA A 183 -11.79 14.94 7.05
C ALA A 183 -13.01 14.19 7.61
N LEU A 184 -12.85 12.90 7.95
CA LEU A 184 -13.92 12.11 8.57
C LEU A 184 -14.28 12.64 9.98
N GLU A 185 -13.30 13.10 10.76
CA GLU A 185 -13.55 13.71 12.09
C GLU A 185 -14.37 15.00 11.97
N GLU A 186 -14.13 15.78 10.91
CA GLU A 186 -14.89 16.98 10.52
C GLU A 186 -16.29 16.66 9.95
N ASN A 187 -16.70 15.38 9.97
CA ASN A 187 -17.96 14.86 9.40
C ASN A 187 -18.06 14.95 7.88
N LYS A 188 -16.95 15.08 7.16
CA LYS A 188 -16.95 14.91 5.70
C LYS A 188 -17.19 13.45 5.35
N LYS A 189 -17.71 13.22 4.15
CA LYS A 189 -17.79 11.90 3.53
C LYS A 189 -16.72 11.83 2.45
N VAL A 190 -15.98 10.74 2.39
CA VAL A 190 -14.75 10.65 1.58
C VAL A 190 -14.80 9.40 0.71
N VAL A 191 -14.63 9.57 -0.60
CA VAL A 191 -14.24 8.48 -1.50
C VAL A 191 -12.73 8.35 -1.42
N TYR A 192 -12.25 7.16 -1.12
CA TYR A 192 -10.83 6.86 -0.92
C TYR A 192 -10.46 5.59 -1.66
N GLN A 193 -9.56 5.68 -2.64
CA GLN A 193 -9.09 4.56 -3.43
C GLN A 193 -7.60 4.32 -3.20
N VAL A 194 -7.24 3.04 -3.05
CA VAL A 194 -5.85 2.60 -2.98
C VAL A 194 -5.63 1.43 -3.93
N THR A 195 -4.70 1.63 -4.86
CA THR A 195 -4.32 0.68 -5.90
C THR A 195 -2.87 0.26 -5.72
N PRO A 196 -2.58 -0.98 -5.30
CA PRO A 196 -1.22 -1.51 -5.31
C PRO A 196 -0.66 -1.54 -6.73
N VAL A 197 0.58 -1.06 -6.91
CA VAL A 197 1.23 -1.00 -8.22
C VAL A 197 2.30 -2.09 -8.28
N TYR A 198 2.09 -3.07 -9.15
CA TYR A 198 3.01 -4.17 -9.45
C TYR A 198 3.59 -4.03 -10.85
N GLN A 199 4.86 -4.39 -11.04
CA GLN A 199 5.48 -4.52 -12.36
C GLN A 199 5.39 -5.97 -12.82
N GLY A 200 4.58 -6.25 -13.85
CA GLY A 200 4.42 -7.59 -14.41
C GLY A 200 4.04 -8.64 -13.35
N LEU A 201 4.92 -9.62 -13.13
CA LEU A 201 4.71 -10.76 -12.23
C LEU A 201 5.15 -10.52 -10.79
N ASP A 202 5.53 -9.28 -10.42
CA ASP A 202 5.98 -8.94 -9.08
C ASP A 202 5.01 -9.39 -7.98
N LEU A 203 5.51 -10.14 -6.99
CA LEU A 203 4.69 -10.57 -5.85
C LEU A 203 4.55 -9.48 -4.78
N MET A 204 5.48 -8.53 -4.72
CA MET A 204 5.44 -7.37 -3.82
C MET A 204 5.21 -6.10 -4.64
N ALA A 205 4.27 -5.25 -4.22
CA ALA A 205 4.00 -4.00 -4.92
C ALA A 205 5.20 -3.04 -4.81
N LYS A 206 5.52 -2.32 -5.88
CA LYS A 206 6.56 -1.26 -5.90
C LYS A 206 6.13 -0.01 -5.14
N GLY A 207 4.83 0.17 -5.01
CA GLY A 207 4.20 1.27 -4.30
C GLY A 207 2.70 1.10 -4.23
N VAL A 208 2.03 2.09 -3.68
CA VAL A 208 0.57 2.22 -3.73
C VAL A 208 0.21 3.56 -4.34
N TRP A 209 -0.69 3.52 -5.31
CA TRP A 209 -1.33 4.70 -5.85
C TRP A 209 -2.59 5.01 -5.02
N VAL A 210 -2.70 6.22 -4.52
CA VAL A 210 -3.64 6.61 -3.48
C VAL A 210 -4.37 7.89 -3.88
N GLU A 211 -5.68 7.79 -4.00
CA GLU A 211 -6.56 8.89 -4.38
C GLU A 211 -7.65 9.11 -3.33
N ALA A 212 -8.01 10.36 -3.07
CA ALA A 212 -9.17 10.68 -2.25
C ALA A 212 -9.89 11.93 -2.72
N THR A 213 -11.20 11.98 -2.49
CA THR A 213 -12.00 13.20 -2.61
C THR A 213 -13.15 13.19 -1.61
N SER A 214 -13.40 14.32 -0.94
CA SER A 214 -14.59 14.51 -0.12
C SER A 214 -15.79 14.90 -0.98
N THR A 215 -16.99 14.48 -0.59
CA THR A 215 -18.21 14.79 -1.35
C THR A 215 -18.57 16.28 -1.40
N ASP A 216 -17.96 17.10 -0.53
CA ASP A 216 -18.07 18.56 -0.56
C ASP A 216 -16.96 19.25 -1.39
N GLY A 217 -16.04 18.47 -1.98
CA GLY A 217 -14.94 18.96 -2.82
C GLY A 217 -13.78 19.61 -2.07
N THR A 218 -13.87 19.77 -0.74
CA THR A 218 -12.89 20.57 0.04
C THR A 218 -11.61 19.82 0.40
N MET A 219 -11.58 18.49 0.27
CA MET A 219 -10.40 17.66 0.52
C MET A 219 -10.24 16.69 -0.64
N HIS A 220 -9.11 16.78 -1.33
CA HIS A 220 -8.74 15.84 -2.38
C HIS A 220 -7.22 15.63 -2.38
N PHE A 221 -6.78 14.49 -2.92
CA PHE A 221 -5.38 14.22 -3.23
C PHE A 221 -5.23 13.08 -4.24
N ASN A 222 -4.11 13.05 -4.94
CA ASN A 222 -3.70 11.98 -5.85
C ASN A 222 -2.18 11.78 -5.77
N ARG A 223 -1.75 10.63 -5.24
CA ARG A 223 -0.34 10.41 -4.88
C ARG A 223 0.11 8.99 -5.11
N TYR A 224 1.36 8.83 -5.49
CA TYR A 224 2.04 7.54 -5.48
C TYR A 224 2.97 7.44 -4.27
N LEU A 225 2.84 6.39 -3.47
CA LEU A 225 3.66 6.17 -2.27
C LEU A 225 4.59 4.98 -2.51
N TYR A 226 5.90 5.23 -2.56
CA TYR A 226 6.88 4.17 -2.82
C TYR A 226 6.95 3.14 -1.69
N ASN A 227 7.11 1.88 -2.05
CA ASN A 227 7.24 0.76 -1.12
C ASN A 227 8.70 0.50 -0.72
N VAL A 228 9.37 1.55 -0.20
CA VAL A 228 10.82 1.57 0.04
C VAL A 228 11.18 1.61 1.52
N GLN A 229 12.38 1.17 1.87
CA GLN A 229 12.89 1.14 3.24
C GLN A 229 14.32 1.69 3.28
N PRO A 230 14.62 2.70 4.11
CA PRO A 230 16.00 3.13 4.30
C PRO A 230 16.91 1.96 4.71
N GLY A 231 18.05 1.82 4.03
CA GLY A 231 19.05 0.79 4.29
C GLY A 231 18.73 -0.60 3.75
N VAL A 232 17.65 -0.75 2.96
CA VAL A 232 17.18 -2.04 2.43
C VAL A 232 16.71 -1.89 0.99
N VAL A 233 17.18 -2.78 0.12
CA VAL A 233 16.65 -2.95 -1.24
C VAL A 233 15.78 -4.20 -1.27
N PHE A 234 14.61 -4.07 -1.90
CA PHE A 234 13.69 -5.17 -2.15
C PHE A 234 13.86 -5.71 -3.56
N ASP A 235 13.83 -7.03 -3.67
CA ASP A 235 13.48 -7.71 -4.91
C ASP A 235 11.95 -7.81 -4.93
N TYR A 236 11.29 -7.01 -5.77
CA TYR A 236 9.82 -6.96 -5.83
C TYR A 236 9.21 -8.22 -6.46
N GLU A 237 9.97 -8.96 -7.27
CA GLU A 237 9.53 -10.21 -7.88
C GLU A 237 9.20 -11.23 -6.78
N THR A 238 10.12 -11.38 -5.81
CA THR A 238 9.99 -12.39 -4.75
C THR A 238 9.59 -11.82 -3.39
N GLY A 239 9.71 -10.51 -3.21
CA GLY A 239 9.59 -9.78 -1.93
C GLY A 239 10.76 -10.00 -0.97
N ARG A 240 11.87 -10.63 -1.41
CA ARG A 240 13.09 -10.76 -0.60
C ARG A 240 13.80 -9.42 -0.47
N SER A 241 14.71 -9.32 0.50
CA SER A 241 15.43 -8.09 0.76
C SER A 241 16.88 -8.30 1.18
N THR A 242 17.74 -7.36 0.81
CA THR A 242 19.15 -7.27 1.19
C THR A 242 19.42 -5.94 1.91
N VAL A 243 20.45 -5.92 2.75
CA VAL A 243 20.90 -4.66 3.36
C VAL A 243 21.73 -3.91 2.33
N ASP A 244 21.38 -2.64 2.12
CA ASP A 244 22.15 -1.72 1.29
C ASP A 244 22.03 -0.32 1.91
N THR A 245 23.09 0.15 2.55
CA THR A 245 23.12 1.45 3.22
C THR A 245 23.13 2.64 2.26
N SER A 246 23.36 2.41 0.97
CA SER A 246 23.22 3.45 -0.06
C SER A 246 21.76 3.75 -0.41
N MET A 247 20.84 2.85 -0.05
CA MET A 247 19.39 3.07 -0.14
C MET A 247 18.94 4.09 0.90
N THR A 248 19.12 5.36 0.58
CA THR A 248 18.69 6.48 1.41
C THR A 248 17.26 6.87 1.06
N VAL A 249 16.45 7.10 2.09
CA VAL A 249 15.07 7.55 1.94
C VAL A 249 14.82 8.65 2.97
N PRO A 250 14.72 9.92 2.56
CA PRO A 250 14.46 11.02 3.48
C PRO A 250 13.12 10.83 4.17
N SER A 251 13.04 11.19 5.45
CA SER A 251 11.73 11.22 6.12
C SER A 251 10.85 12.29 5.48
N PRO A 252 9.55 12.02 5.29
CA PRO A 252 8.65 12.98 4.65
C PRO A 252 8.60 14.28 5.46
N ALA A 253 8.57 15.41 4.76
CA ALA A 253 8.42 16.72 5.39
C ALA A 253 7.19 16.73 6.30
N ASN A 254 7.29 17.43 7.45
CA ASN A 254 6.26 17.51 8.48
C ASN A 254 5.94 16.24 9.29
N TYR A 255 6.59 15.08 9.06
CA TYR A 255 6.37 13.87 9.88
C TYR A 255 6.48 14.14 11.40
N SER A 256 7.52 14.88 11.82
CA SER A 256 7.74 15.26 13.22
C SER A 256 6.60 16.12 13.78
N LYS A 257 6.08 17.08 13.00
CA LYS A 257 4.95 17.94 13.37
C LYS A 257 3.65 17.15 13.48
N TYR A 258 3.38 16.24 12.54
CA TYR A 258 2.22 15.33 12.59
C TYR A 258 2.27 14.44 13.82
N HIS A 259 3.42 13.79 14.06
CA HIS A 259 3.60 12.91 15.21
C HIS A 259 3.48 13.67 16.55
N ALA A 260 3.97 14.91 16.62
CA ALA A 260 3.83 15.77 17.79
C ALA A 260 2.38 16.24 18.02
N LYS A 261 1.62 16.61 16.97
CA LYS A 261 0.19 16.95 17.05
C LYS A 261 -0.61 15.77 17.61
N LYS A 262 -0.33 14.56 17.13
CA LYS A 262 -0.92 13.32 17.62
C LYS A 262 -0.60 13.09 19.08
N TYR A 263 0.68 13.10 19.47
CA TYR A 263 1.10 12.94 20.87
C TYR A 263 0.34 13.92 21.80
N LYS A 264 0.25 15.21 21.44
CA LYS A 264 -0.53 16.19 22.22
C LYS A 264 -2.02 15.85 22.30
N LYS A 265 -2.68 15.48 21.18
CA LYS A 265 -4.10 15.08 21.17
C LYS A 265 -4.38 13.91 22.12
N TRP A 266 -3.50 12.91 22.18
CA TRP A 266 -3.68 11.76 23.10
C TRP A 266 -3.47 12.15 24.57
N HIS A 267 -2.55 13.07 24.87
CA HIS A 267 -2.22 13.45 26.25
C HIS A 267 -3.08 14.59 26.83
N THR A 268 -3.62 15.50 26.01
CA THR A 268 -4.60 16.50 26.50
C THR A 268 -5.94 15.84 26.84
N THR A 269 -6.35 14.82 26.08
CA THR A 269 -7.57 14.05 26.36
C THR A 269 -7.45 13.20 27.65
N TYR A 270 -6.23 12.98 28.16
CA TYR A 270 -5.96 12.23 29.41
C TYR A 270 -5.85 13.12 30.66
N SER A 271 -5.84 14.45 30.51
CA SER A 271 -5.65 15.40 31.62
C SER A 271 -6.90 15.68 32.47
N HIS A 272 -8.06 15.11 32.13
CA HIS A 272 -9.32 15.33 32.87
C HIS A 272 -9.92 14.05 33.46
N LYS A 273 -9.11 13.30 34.21
CA LYS A 273 -9.62 12.51 35.35
C LYS A 273 -8.68 12.70 36.54
N ARG A 274 -8.82 13.84 37.22
CA ARG A 274 -8.37 13.97 38.62
C ARG A 274 -9.24 13.02 39.44
N TYR A 275 -8.74 11.83 39.73
CA TYR A 275 -9.25 11.07 40.88
C TYR A 275 -8.82 11.82 42.14
N HIS A 276 -9.77 12.47 42.79
CA HIS A 276 -9.61 12.91 44.17
C HIS A 276 -9.53 11.67 45.07
N VAL A 277 -8.32 11.13 45.26
CA VAL A 277 -8.06 10.23 46.37
C VAL A 277 -7.72 11.08 47.57
N LYS A 278 -8.66 11.21 48.51
CA LYS A 278 -8.43 11.78 49.84
C LYS A 278 -7.30 10.96 50.50
N LYS A 279 -6.13 11.59 50.68
CA LYS A 279 -5.06 11.05 51.54
C LYS A 279 -5.49 11.23 53.00
N HIS A 280 -5.83 10.13 53.67
CA HIS A 280 -5.61 10.01 55.10
C HIS A 280 -4.47 9.01 55.33
N PHE A 281 -3.29 9.54 55.64
CA PHE A 281 -2.32 8.87 56.50
C PHE A 281 -1.65 9.96 57.34
N LYS A 282 -1.90 9.91 58.65
CA LYS A 282 -1.20 10.67 59.68
C LYS A 282 0.15 9.98 59.94
N PHE A 283 1.19 10.77 60.18
CA PHE A 283 2.39 10.32 60.88
C PHE A 283 2.44 11.04 62.22
N ASN A 284 2.17 10.27 63.28
CA ASN A 284 2.90 10.14 64.55
C ASN A 284 2.05 9.25 65.46
#